data_AF-A0A7U0N3Z9-F1
#
_entry.id   AF-A0A7U0N3Z9-F1
#
_cell.length_a   1.000
_cell.length_b   1.000
_cell.length_c   1.000
_cell.angle_alpha   90.00
_cell.angle_beta   90.00
_cell.angle_gamma   90.00
#
_symmetry.space_group_name_H-M   'P 1'
#
loop_
_entity.id
_entity.type
_entity.pdbx_description
1 polymer ?
#
loop_
_entity_poly.entity_id
_entity_poly.type
_entity_poly.pdbx_seq_one_letter_code
_entity_poly.pdbx_strand_id
1 'polypeptide(L)'
;MFLLGKLFGGRDSDKVRAIKMLPSAYAEMSGGAGECRLKRLRPEIGVFELHFSTEKGDKYVCPMTACITGIDIVFAAHNRSVLVSPPFTPTKLQPVLDIALADSEK
;
A
#
# COMPACT_ATOMS: atom_id res chain seq x y z
N MET A 1 -33.57 5.10 7.07
CA MET A 1 -32.42 5.77 6.42
C MET A 1 -31.28 4.75 6.35
N PHE A 2 -31.00 4.20 5.16
CA PHE A 2 -29.93 3.22 4.97
C PHE A 2 -28.60 3.96 4.82
N LEU A 3 -27.68 3.77 5.78
CA LEU A 3 -26.33 4.31 5.71
C LEU A 3 -25.51 3.47 4.72
N LEU A 4 -25.27 4.00 3.53
CA LEU A 4 -24.32 3.46 2.54
C LEU A 4 -22.95 3.14 3.18
N GLY A 5 -22.55 3.87 4.22
CA GLY A 5 -21.32 3.59 4.99
C GLY A 5 -21.26 2.21 5.64
N LYS A 6 -22.39 1.54 5.93
CA LYS A 6 -22.40 0.15 6.46
C LYS A 6 -22.24 -0.92 5.36
N LEU A 7 -22.57 -0.61 4.11
CA LEU A 7 -22.34 -1.52 2.96
C LEU A 7 -20.88 -1.50 2.50
N PHE A 8 -20.18 -0.39 2.70
CA PHE A 8 -18.76 -0.26 2.36
C PHE A 8 -17.81 -0.38 3.56
N GLY A 9 -18.32 -0.34 4.80
CA GLY A 9 -17.51 -0.41 6.02
C GLY A 9 -16.64 -1.68 6.12
N GLY A 10 -17.08 -2.81 5.55
CA GLY A 10 -16.27 -4.02 5.43
C GLY A 10 -15.18 -3.92 4.36
N ARG A 11 -15.47 -3.32 3.20
CA ARG A 11 -14.53 -3.17 2.08
C ARG A 11 -13.43 -2.15 2.37
N ASP A 12 -13.78 -1.05 3.03
CA ASP A 12 -12.79 -0.09 3.52
C ASP A 12 -11.87 -0.72 4.58
N SER A 13 -12.37 -1.69 5.35
CA SER A 13 -11.53 -2.45 6.29
C SER A 13 -10.49 -3.31 5.57
N ASP A 14 -10.86 -3.94 4.45
CA ASP A 14 -9.96 -4.72 3.61
C ASP A 14 -8.90 -3.83 2.93
N LYS A 15 -9.31 -2.66 2.44
CA LYS A 15 -8.39 -1.64 1.92
C LYS A 15 -7.39 -1.18 2.96
N VAL A 16 -7.87 -0.80 4.14
CA VAL A 16 -7.01 -0.36 5.25
C VAL A 16 -6.09 -1.48 5.70
N ARG A 17 -6.58 -2.72 5.75
CA ARG A 17 -5.78 -3.90 6.10
C ARG A 17 -4.67 -4.12 5.10
N ALA A 18 -4.98 -4.12 3.80
CA ALA A 18 -3.98 -4.29 2.74
C ALA A 18 -2.89 -3.20 2.81
N ILE A 19 -3.28 -1.93 2.98
CA ILE A 19 -2.32 -0.81 3.13
C ILE A 19 -1.43 -0.99 4.38
N LYS A 20 -2.02 -1.36 5.52
CA LYS A 20 -1.27 -1.59 6.76
C LYS A 20 -0.34 -2.80 6.71
N MET A 21 -0.54 -3.72 5.78
CA MET A 21 0.34 -4.88 5.58
C MET A 21 1.58 -4.55 4.73
N LEU A 22 1.60 -3.42 4.00
CA LEU A 22 2.73 -3.05 3.13
C LEU A 22 4.08 -2.96 3.87
N PRO A 23 4.18 -2.36 5.08
CA PRO A 23 5.43 -2.38 5.85
C PRO A 23 5.94 -3.78 6.18
N SER A 24 5.06 -4.68 6.60
CA SER A 24 5.41 -6.08 6.91
C SER A 24 5.80 -6.86 5.65
N ALA A 25 5.06 -6.67 4.56
CA ALA A 25 5.39 -7.26 3.27
C ALA A 25 6.77 -6.81 2.76
N TYR A 26 7.12 -5.54 2.99
CA TYR A 26 8.45 -5.02 2.66
C TYR A 26 9.54 -5.64 3.53
N ALA A 27 9.32 -5.80 4.84
CA ALA A 27 10.29 -6.42 5.73
C ALA A 27 10.58 -7.89 5.36
N GLU A 28 9.55 -8.63 4.93
CA GLU A 28 9.71 -10.00 4.41
C GLU A 28 10.50 -10.02 3.08
N MET A 29 10.24 -9.06 2.19
CA MET A 29 10.90 -8.95 0.89
C MET A 29 12.36 -8.50 1.01
N SER A 30 12.65 -7.54 1.88
CA SER A 30 13.99 -6.95 2.04
C SER A 30 14.92 -7.82 2.88
N GLY A 31 14.43 -8.90 3.49
CA GLY A 31 15.20 -9.72 4.44
C GLY A 31 15.70 -8.92 5.65
N GLY A 32 15.07 -7.78 5.97
CA GLY A 32 15.49 -6.87 7.03
C GLY A 32 16.51 -5.79 6.62
N ALA A 33 16.96 -5.75 5.36
CA ALA A 33 17.97 -4.79 4.86
C ALA A 33 17.43 -3.35 4.63
N GLY A 34 16.35 -2.98 5.32
CA GLY A 34 15.74 -1.66 5.25
C GLY A 34 14.40 -1.61 5.99
N GLU A 35 13.96 -0.41 6.36
CA GLU A 35 12.65 -0.18 6.97
C GLU A 35 11.66 0.41 5.96
N CYS A 36 10.40 0.01 6.08
CA CYS A 36 9.27 0.68 5.46
C CYS A 36 8.30 1.13 6.55
N ARG A 37 7.86 2.38 6.48
CA ARG A 37 6.90 2.96 7.42
C ARG A 37 5.74 3.57 6.66
N LEU A 38 4.54 3.28 7.13
CA LEU A 38 3.31 3.88 6.61
C LEU A 38 3.05 5.22 7.31
N LYS A 39 2.88 6.30 6.54
CA LYS A 39 2.50 7.62 7.05
C LYS A 39 1.35 8.24 6.25
N ARG A 40 0.75 9.28 6.84
CA ARG A 40 -0.31 10.10 6.23
C ARG A 40 -1.48 9.29 5.62
N LEU A 41 -1.83 8.16 6.25
CA LEU A 41 -2.96 7.34 5.82
C LEU A 41 -4.27 8.11 5.98
N ARG A 42 -4.96 8.34 4.86
CA ARG A 42 -6.28 8.97 4.74
C ARG A 42 -7.21 7.96 4.06
N PRO A 43 -7.74 6.99 4.83
CA PRO A 43 -8.42 5.83 4.26
C PRO A 43 -9.73 6.18 3.55
N GLU A 44 -10.36 7.30 3.91
CA GLU A 44 -11.61 7.78 3.32
C GLU A 44 -11.43 8.13 1.84
N ILE A 45 -10.25 8.61 1.47
CA ILE A 45 -9.89 8.99 0.08
C ILE A 45 -8.80 8.08 -0.51
N GLY A 46 -8.38 7.05 0.23
CA GLY A 46 -7.41 6.06 -0.23
C GLY A 46 -5.99 6.59 -0.40
N VAL A 47 -5.63 7.73 0.21
CA VAL A 47 -4.29 8.34 0.06
C VAL A 47 -3.40 7.90 1.22
N PHE A 48 -2.13 7.58 0.94
CA PHE A 48 -1.13 7.26 1.96
C PHE A 48 0.30 7.48 1.45
N GLU A 49 1.28 7.46 2.34
CA GLU A 49 2.70 7.55 1.99
C GLU A 49 3.46 6.34 2.54
N LEU A 50 4.31 5.75 1.69
CA LEU A 50 5.32 4.79 2.11
C LEU A 50 6.66 5.52 2.26
N HIS A 51 7.25 5.40 3.44
CA HIS A 51 8.55 5.96 3.78
C HIS A 51 9.52 4.80 3.88
N PHE A 52 10.45 4.72 2.94
CA PHE A 52 11.49 3.70 2.89
C PHE A 52 12.79 4.28 3.45
N SER A 53 13.51 3.49 4.23
CA SER A 53 14.88 3.80 4.61
C SER A 53 15.79 2.59 4.45
N THR A 54 16.94 2.78 3.81
CA THR A 54 17.97 1.74 3.65
C THR A 54 18.90 1.71 4.86
N GLU A 55 19.69 0.65 5.02
CA GLU A 55 20.75 0.59 6.05
C GLU A 55 21.78 1.72 5.91
N LYS A 56 21.97 2.24 4.69
CA LYS A 56 22.86 3.36 4.39
C LYS A 56 22.29 4.72 4.83
N GLY A 57 21.04 4.74 5.30
CA GLY A 57 20.34 5.94 5.74
C GLY A 57 19.64 6.71 4.62
N ASP A 58 19.64 6.19 3.39
CA ASP A 58 18.90 6.79 2.28
C ASP A 58 17.41 6.75 2.59
N LYS A 59 16.72 7.88 2.38
CA LYS A 59 15.29 8.00 2.63
C LYS A 59 14.56 8.29 1.33
N TYR A 60 13.59 7.44 1.03
CA TYR A 60 12.73 7.61 -0.12
C TYR A 60 11.27 7.62 0.33
N VAL A 61 10.49 8.54 -0.22
CA VAL A 61 9.07 8.70 0.12
C VAL A 61 8.26 8.52 -1.15
N CYS A 62 7.34 7.56 -1.13
CA CYS A 62 6.42 7.31 -2.23
C CYS A 62 4.98 7.67 -1.81
N PRO A 63 4.40 8.76 -2.34
CA PRO A 63 2.98 9.03 -2.23
C PRO A 63 2.19 8.03 -3.08
N MET A 64 1.16 7.42 -2.48
CA MET A 64 0.36 6.39 -3.12
C MET A 64 -1.13 6.62 -2.94
N THR A 65 -1.90 6.03 -3.87
CA THR A 65 -3.36 5.96 -3.78
C THR A 65 -3.83 4.51 -3.87
N ALA A 66 -4.90 4.16 -3.15
CA ALA A 66 -5.56 2.87 -3.20
C ALA A 66 -7.08 3.05 -3.36
N CYS A 67 -7.66 2.42 -4.39
CA CYS A 67 -9.09 2.47 -4.67
C CYS A 67 -9.67 1.06 -4.77
N ILE A 68 -10.91 0.88 -4.30
CA ILE A 68 -11.63 -0.39 -4.40
C ILE A 68 -12.40 -0.40 -5.72
N THR A 69 -12.18 -1.40 -6.57
CA THR A 69 -12.89 -1.55 -7.86
C THR A 69 -14.10 -2.50 -7.78
N GLY A 70 -14.32 -3.10 -6.61
CA GLY A 70 -15.45 -3.98 -6.31
C GLY A 70 -15.04 -5.05 -5.31
N ILE A 71 -14.16 -5.94 -5.76
CA ILE A 71 -13.52 -7.01 -4.97
C ILE A 71 -12.03 -6.69 -4.78
N ASP A 72 -11.39 -6.17 -5.82
CA ASP A 72 -9.96 -5.89 -5.83
C ASP A 72 -9.63 -4.48 -5.35
N ILE A 73 -8.37 -4.30 -4.97
CA ILE A 73 -7.80 -3.00 -4.65
C ILE A 73 -6.81 -2.64 -5.75
N VAL A 74 -6.99 -1.47 -6.35
CA VAL A 74 -6.01 -0.89 -7.25
C VAL A 74 -5.13 0.06 -6.46
N PHE A 75 -3.84 -0.25 -6.41
CA PHE A 75 -2.80 0.63 -5.90
C PHE A 75 -2.16 1.40 -7.05
N ALA A 76 -1.87 2.67 -6.86
CA ALA A 76 -1.20 3.48 -7.87
C ALA A 76 -0.16 4.42 -7.25
N ALA A 77 0.94 4.59 -7.97
CA ALA A 77 2.02 5.53 -7.70
C ALA A 77 2.71 5.89 -9.02
N HIS A 78 3.07 7.15 -9.20
CA HIS A 78 3.89 7.61 -10.34
C HIS A 78 3.43 7.10 -11.72
N ASN A 79 2.14 7.26 -12.06
CA ASN A 79 1.51 6.77 -13.30
C ASN A 79 1.59 5.25 -13.53
N ARG A 80 2.01 4.48 -12.53
CA ARG A 80 1.94 3.02 -12.51
C ARG A 80 0.80 2.60 -11.58
N SER A 81 0.13 1.52 -11.94
CA SER A 81 -0.95 0.96 -11.12
C SER A 81 -0.89 -0.56 -11.12
N VAL A 82 -1.26 -1.16 -10.00
CA VAL A 82 -1.39 -2.61 -9.85
C VAL A 82 -2.67 -2.95 -9.15
N LEU A 83 -3.30 -4.03 -9.60
CA LEU A 83 -4.53 -4.56 -9.04
C LEU A 83 -4.19 -5.76 -8.14
N VAL A 84 -4.68 -5.75 -6.91
CA VAL A 84 -4.44 -6.79 -5.91
C VAL A 84 -5.77 -7.36 -5.43
N SER A 85 -5.95 -8.65 -5.66
CA SER A 85 -7.14 -9.39 -5.23
C SER A 85 -6.96 -10.04 -3.86
N PRO A 86 -8.01 -10.06 -3.02
CA PRO A 86 -7.99 -10.81 -1.76
C PRO A 86 -7.75 -12.31 -1.99
N PRO A 87 -7.27 -13.07 -0.98
CA PRO A 87 -6.78 -12.58 0.31
C PRO A 87 -5.46 -11.82 0.16
N PHE A 88 -5.24 -10.80 0.99
CA PHE A 88 -3.99 -10.03 0.99
C PHE A 88 -2.91 -10.82 1.72
N THR A 89 -1.80 -11.06 1.02
CA THR A 89 -0.60 -11.71 1.54
C THR A 89 0.63 -10.89 1.16
N PRO A 90 1.76 -11.02 1.89
CA PRO A 90 3.01 -10.36 1.54
C PRO A 90 3.40 -10.52 0.06
N THR A 91 3.34 -11.75 -0.45
CA THR A 91 3.64 -12.06 -1.86
C THR A 91 2.73 -11.34 -2.86
N LYS A 92 1.43 -11.18 -2.54
CA LYS A 92 0.49 -10.46 -3.41
C LYS A 92 0.62 -8.94 -3.32
N LEU A 93 1.23 -8.43 -2.24
CA LEU A 93 1.51 -7.01 -2.05
C LEU A 93 2.87 -6.60 -2.63
N GLN A 94 3.74 -7.55 -2.96
CA GLN A 94 5.04 -7.28 -3.56
C GLN A 94 4.96 -6.39 -4.82
N PRO A 95 4.04 -6.61 -5.78
CA PRO A 95 3.88 -5.71 -6.91
C PRO A 95 3.56 -4.25 -6.55
N VAL A 96 2.95 -4.01 -5.39
CA VAL A 96 2.68 -2.65 -4.87
C VAL A 96 3.99 -1.98 -4.44
N LEU A 97 4.91 -2.74 -3.85
CA LEU A 97 6.24 -2.28 -3.45
C LEU A 97 7.12 -2.05 -4.68
N ASP A 98 7.03 -2.92 -5.69
CA ASP A 98 7.77 -2.79 -6.95
C ASP A 98 7.43 -1.46 -7.64
N ILE A 99 6.14 -1.11 -7.75
CA ILE A 99 5.75 0.19 -8.35
C ILE A 99 6.11 1.38 -7.45
N ALA A 100 6.18 1.20 -6.12
CA ALA A 100 6.54 2.26 -5.20
C ALA A 100 8.03 2.61 -5.31
N LEU A 101 8.89 1.59 -5.40
CA LEU A 101 10.35 1.70 -5.46
C LEU A 101 10.88 1.92 -6.88
N ALA A 102 10.06 1.76 -7.91
CA ALA A 102 10.49 1.90 -9.30
C ALA A 102 11.17 3.25 -9.63
N ASP A 103 10.92 4.31 -8.85
CA ASP A 103 11.57 5.61 -9.03
C ASP A 103 12.62 5.94 -7.94
N SER A 104 12.88 5.04 -6.98
CA SER A 104 13.91 5.25 -5.96
C SER A 104 15.34 4.98 -6.45
N GLU A 105 15.49 4.34 -7.61
CA GLU A 105 16.80 4.01 -8.22
C GLU A 105 17.34 5.10 -9.17
N LYS A 106 16.73 6.29 -9.19
CA LYS A 106 17.23 7.47 -9.93
C LYS A 106 18.01 8.41 -9.04
#